data_AF-A0A5B0FLC2-F1
#
_entry.id   AF-A0A5B0FLC2-F1
#
_cell.length_a   1.000
_cell.length_b   1.000
_cell.length_c   1.000
_cell.angle_alpha   90.00
_cell.angle_beta   90.00
_cell.angle_gamma   90.00
#
_symmetry.space_group_name_H-M   'P 1'
#
loop_
_entity.id
_entity.type
_entity.pdbx_description
1 polymer ?
#
loop_
_entity_poly.entity_id
_entity_poly.type
_entity_poly.pdbx_seq_one_letter_code
_entity_poly.pdbx_strand_id
1 'polypeptide(L)'
;MIGELRSLAIQNGWGNLKIAKLEKLITQFIPLFDLTDDIVNRYAEIDAFSQGRLSDKKLDCSARNMGKNDLWIAAVASTLNATLITTDGDFDHLNNRFLNVARFDLI
;
A
#
# COMPACT_ATOMS: atom_id res chain seq x y z
N MET A 1 1.88 -2.51 6.69
CA MET A 1 0.57 -2.40 7.38
C MET A 1 0.46 -3.13 8.72
N ILE A 2 0.29 -4.48 8.81
CA ILE A 2 0.10 -5.16 10.14
C ILE A 2 1.27 -4.87 11.09
N GLY A 3 2.50 -4.86 10.57
CA GLY A 3 3.68 -4.47 11.33
C GLY A 3 3.63 -3.04 11.86
N GLU A 4 3.11 -2.08 11.08
CA GLU A 4 2.98 -0.67 11.50
C GLU A 4 1.90 -0.52 12.59
N LEU A 5 0.79 -1.24 12.49
CA LEU A 5 -0.25 -1.26 13.53
C LEU A 5 0.30 -1.80 14.86
N ARG A 6 1.04 -2.91 14.81
CA ARG A 6 1.69 -3.49 16.00
C ARG A 6 2.80 -2.58 16.54
N SER A 7 3.60 -1.98 15.67
CA SER A 7 4.63 -1.01 16.06
C SER A 7 4.03 0.19 16.78
N LEU A 8 2.92 0.74 16.28
CA LEU A 8 2.19 1.83 16.92
C LEU A 8 1.64 1.43 18.29
N ALA A 9 1.15 0.20 18.43
CA ALA A 9 0.68 -0.32 19.71
C ALA A 9 1.82 -0.42 20.74
N ILE A 10 3.01 -0.87 20.31
CA ILE A 10 4.21 -0.97 21.15
C ILE A 10 4.70 0.42 21.57
N GLN A 11 4.90 1.33 20.61
CA GLN A 11 5.41 2.68 20.86
C GLN A 11 4.52 3.47 21.83
N ASN A 12 3.21 3.26 21.76
CA ASN A 12 2.24 3.93 22.61
C ASN A 12 1.92 3.17 23.92
N GLY A 13 2.62 2.06 24.21
CA GLY A 13 2.41 1.29 25.44
C GLY A 13 0.99 0.79 25.64
N TRP A 14 0.30 0.34 24.58
CA TRP A 14 -1.09 -0.09 24.68
C TRP A 14 -1.25 -1.30 25.60
N GLY A 15 -2.22 -1.23 26.53
CA GLY A 15 -2.53 -2.34 27.42
C GLY A 15 -3.21 -3.53 26.71
N ASN A 16 -3.19 -4.69 27.36
CA ASN A 16 -3.66 -5.98 26.82
C ASN A 16 -5.07 -5.92 26.19
N LEU A 17 -6.01 -5.19 26.79
CA LEU A 17 -7.37 -5.05 26.26
C LEU A 17 -7.40 -4.37 24.89
N LYS A 18 -6.57 -3.34 24.68
CA LYS A 18 -6.52 -2.60 23.41
C LYS A 18 -5.79 -3.42 22.33
N ILE A 19 -4.71 -4.12 22.71
CA ILE A 19 -4.01 -5.05 21.83
C ILE A 19 -4.94 -6.19 21.39
N ALA A 20 -5.70 -6.79 22.32
CA ALA A 20 -6.64 -7.86 21.98
C ALA A 20 -7.73 -7.42 20.99
N LYS A 21 -8.22 -6.18 21.12
CA LYS A 21 -9.16 -5.59 20.14
C LYS A 21 -8.52 -5.41 18.76
N LEU A 22 -7.27 -4.93 18.71
CA LEU A 22 -6.52 -4.77 17.47
C LEU A 22 -6.32 -6.12 16.77
N GLU A 23 -5.85 -7.13 17.50
CA GLU A 23 -5.63 -8.48 16.93
C GLU A 23 -6.94 -9.10 16.45
N LYS A 24 -8.04 -8.95 17.19
CA LYS A 24 -9.37 -9.40 16.74
C LYS A 24 -9.76 -8.74 15.41
N LEU A 25 -9.50 -7.45 15.23
CA LEU A 25 -9.77 -6.75 13.98
C LEU A 25 -8.86 -7.28 12.85
N ILE A 26 -7.57 -7.47 13.09
CA ILE A 26 -6.64 -8.02 12.10
C ILE A 26 -7.08 -9.41 11.60
N THR A 27 -7.56 -10.28 12.50
CA THR A 27 -8.03 -11.63 12.12
C THR A 27 -9.29 -11.66 11.25
N GLN A 28 -9.97 -10.54 11.06
CA GLN A 28 -11.11 -10.44 10.13
C GLN A 28 -10.66 -10.33 8.67
N PHE A 29 -9.38 -10.05 8.42
CA PHE A 29 -8.82 -9.91 7.08
C PHE A 29 -8.00 -11.14 6.70
N ILE A 30 -7.94 -11.44 5.40
CA ILE A 30 -7.10 -12.52 4.86
C ILE A 30 -5.70 -11.93 4.63
N PRO A 31 -4.68 -12.35 5.39
CA PRO A 31 -3.33 -11.92 5.13
C PRO A 31 -2.79 -12.69 3.92
N LEU A 32 -2.31 -11.95 2.92
CA LEU A 32 -1.53 -12.53 1.83
C LEU A 32 -0.08 -12.65 2.31
N PHE A 33 0.43 -13.89 2.34
CA PHE A 33 1.76 -14.19 2.90
C PHE A 33 2.83 -14.42 1.82
N ASP A 34 2.43 -14.64 0.57
CA ASP A 34 3.36 -15.00 -0.50
C ASP A 34 3.68 -13.79 -1.37
N LEU A 35 4.93 -13.34 -1.28
CA LEU A 35 5.52 -12.39 -2.22
C LEU A 35 6.00 -13.16 -3.44
N THR A 36 5.12 -13.33 -4.43
CA THR A 36 5.48 -13.94 -5.71
C THR A 36 6.37 -13.01 -6.54
N ASP A 37 7.11 -13.58 -7.50
CA ASP A 37 7.92 -12.80 -8.43
C ASP A 37 7.09 -11.75 -9.18
N ASP A 38 5.80 -12.04 -9.45
CA ASP A 38 4.88 -11.08 -10.07
C ASP A 38 4.69 -9.81 -9.24
N ILE A 39 4.57 -9.95 -7.91
CA ILE A 39 4.43 -8.81 -7.00
C ILE A 39 5.75 -8.03 -6.95
N VAL A 40 6.89 -8.71 -6.91
CA VAL A 40 8.21 -8.06 -6.91
C VAL A 40 8.47 -7.29 -8.21
N ASN A 41 8.13 -7.89 -9.36
CA ASN A 41 8.25 -7.22 -10.65
C ASN A 41 7.29 -6.03 -10.74
N ARG A 42 6.04 -6.19 -10.27
CA ARG A 42 5.07 -5.10 -10.23
C ARG A 42 5.54 -3.94 -9.34
N TYR A 43 6.16 -4.24 -8.20
CA TYR A 43 6.80 -3.22 -7.36
C TYR A 43 7.82 -2.42 -8.15
N ALA A 44 8.73 -3.09 -8.86
CA ALA A 44 9.80 -2.43 -9.62
C ALA A 44 9.24 -1.54 -10.73
N GLU A 45 8.19 -1.99 -11.43
CA GLU A 45 7.50 -1.19 -12.44
C GLU A 45 6.83 0.06 -11.85
N ILE A 46 6.11 -0.09 -10.72
CA ILE A 46 5.43 1.02 -10.05
C ILE A 46 6.45 2.05 -9.54
N ASP A 47 7.58 1.62 -8.98
CA ASP A 47 8.66 2.51 -8.54
C ASP A 47 9.28 3.26 -9.74
N ALA A 48 9.63 2.54 -10.81
CA ALA A 48 10.17 3.14 -12.03
C ALA A 48 9.19 4.16 -12.65
N PHE A 49 7.89 3.84 -12.66
CA PHE A 49 6.85 4.76 -13.11
C PHE A 49 6.75 5.99 -12.21
N SER A 50 6.71 5.80 -10.89
CA SER A 50 6.61 6.88 -9.92
C SER A 50 7.82 7.82 -9.98
N GLN A 51 9.00 7.30 -10.31
CA GLN A 51 10.21 8.09 -10.56
C GLN A 51 10.25 8.75 -11.94
N GLY A 52 9.25 8.52 -12.80
CA GLY A 52 9.21 9.02 -14.18
C GLY A 52 10.26 8.39 -15.09
N ARG A 53 10.76 7.20 -14.75
CA ARG A 53 11.85 6.48 -15.43
C ARG A 53 11.37 5.25 -16.23
N LEU A 54 10.06 5.02 -16.26
CA LEU A 54 9.47 3.94 -17.03
C LEU A 54 9.25 4.41 -18.48
N SER A 55 9.94 3.77 -19.44
CA SER A 55 10.04 4.24 -20.83
C SER A 55 8.74 4.11 -21.61
N ASP A 56 7.92 3.10 -21.31
CA ASP A 56 6.65 2.78 -21.96
C ASP A 56 5.45 3.51 -21.33
N LYS A 57 5.60 4.05 -20.11
CA LYS A 57 4.55 4.81 -19.41
C LYS A 57 5.09 6.11 -18.85
N LYS A 58 4.76 7.21 -19.51
CA LYS A 58 5.11 8.55 -19.04
C LYS A 58 4.27 8.95 -17.82
N LEU A 59 4.95 9.51 -16.82
CA LEU A 59 4.33 10.18 -15.69
C LEU A 59 3.98 11.63 -16.09
N ASP A 60 2.74 12.04 -15.83
CA ASP A 60 2.23 13.36 -16.25
C ASP A 60 2.65 14.50 -15.30
N CYS A 61 3.40 14.19 -14.25
CA CYS A 61 3.88 15.11 -13.22
C CYS A 61 5.37 14.88 -12.90
N SER A 62 5.90 15.64 -11.94
CA SER A 62 7.25 15.40 -11.41
C SER A 62 7.33 14.03 -10.72
N ALA A 63 8.55 13.50 -10.60
CA ALA A 63 8.80 12.27 -9.85
C ALA A 63 8.13 12.30 -8.46
N ARG A 64 7.45 11.20 -8.12
CA ARG A 64 6.76 10.97 -6.84
C ARG A 64 7.58 9.98 -6.03
N ASN A 65 8.11 10.46 -4.90
CA ASN A 65 8.75 9.59 -3.92
C ASN A 65 7.66 8.92 -3.09
N MET A 66 7.51 7.60 -3.24
CA MET A 66 6.59 6.81 -2.45
C MET A 66 7.31 6.12 -1.29
N GLY A 67 6.61 5.89 -0.18
CA GLY A 67 7.12 5.05 0.89
C GLY A 67 7.34 3.62 0.39
N LYS A 68 8.36 2.94 0.93
CA LYS A 68 8.66 1.54 0.55
C LYS A 68 7.47 0.61 0.85
N ASN A 69 6.75 0.85 1.94
CA ASN A 69 5.55 0.09 2.28
C ASN A 69 4.41 0.38 1.31
N ASP A 70 4.27 1.63 0.87
CA ASP A 70 3.24 2.04 -0.09
C ASP A 70 3.45 1.38 -1.45
N LEU A 71 4.70 1.29 -1.91
CA LEU A 71 5.04 0.56 -3.13
C LEU A 71 4.66 -0.92 -3.03
N TRP A 72 4.90 -1.59 -1.89
CA TRP A 72 4.46 -2.97 -1.69
C TRP A 72 2.93 -3.09 -1.67
N ILE A 73 2.23 -2.17 -1.00
CA ILE A 73 0.76 -2.15 -0.97
C ILE A 73 0.20 -1.97 -2.39
N ALA A 74 0.75 -1.04 -3.17
CA ALA A 74 0.35 -0.80 -4.54
C ALA A 74 0.62 -2.00 -5.45
N ALA A 75 1.78 -2.65 -5.29
CA ALA A 75 2.16 -3.82 -6.08
C ALA A 75 1.24 -5.02 -5.82
N VAL A 76 0.92 -5.30 -4.55
CA VAL A 76 -0.03 -6.36 -4.18
C VAL A 76 -1.41 -6.06 -4.73
N ALA A 77 -1.92 -4.84 -4.52
CA ALA A 77 -3.25 -4.45 -5.01
C ALA A 77 -3.33 -4.54 -6.55
N SER A 78 -2.31 -4.06 -7.25
CA SER A 78 -2.22 -4.12 -8.71
C SER A 78 -2.17 -5.56 -9.23
N THR A 79 -1.34 -6.42 -8.63
CA THR A 79 -1.20 -7.83 -9.05
C THR A 79 -2.48 -8.63 -8.85
N LEU A 80 -3.21 -8.36 -7.77
CA LEU A 80 -4.48 -9.01 -7.47
C LEU A 80 -5.69 -8.39 -8.17
N ASN A 81 -5.49 -7.33 -8.95
CA ASN A 81 -6.55 -6.51 -9.53
C ASN A 81 -7.58 -6.05 -8.47
N ALA A 82 -7.08 -5.76 -7.26
CA ALA A 82 -7.87 -5.29 -6.14
C ALA A 82 -8.01 -3.76 -6.16
N THR A 83 -9.07 -3.25 -5.54
CA THR A 83 -9.21 -1.81 -5.28
C THR A 83 -8.48 -1.45 -4.00
N LEU A 84 -7.55 -0.50 -4.07
CA LEU A 84 -6.88 0.05 -2.90
C LEU A 84 -7.77 1.10 -2.24
N ILE A 85 -8.14 0.87 -0.99
CA ILE A 85 -8.86 1.83 -0.16
C ILE A 85 -7.84 2.59 0.68
N THR A 86 -7.81 3.91 0.58
CA THR A 86 -6.83 4.74 1.29
C THR A 86 -7.37 6.13 1.59
N THR A 87 -6.76 6.82 2.55
CA THR A 87 -6.93 8.26 2.78
C THR A 87 -5.71 9.05 2.33
N ASP A 88 -4.68 8.36 1.82
CA ASP A 88 -3.43 8.94 1.38
C ASP A 88 -3.48 9.27 -0.13
N GLY A 89 -3.11 10.52 -0.48
CA GLY A 89 -3.04 10.99 -1.86
C GLY A 89 -1.79 10.53 -2.61
N ASP A 90 -0.83 9.87 -1.95
CA ASP A 90 0.38 9.38 -2.62
C ASP A 90 0.13 8.25 -3.62
N PHE A 91 -1.07 7.66 -3.63
CA PHE A 91 -1.47 6.65 -4.61
C PHE A 91 -2.20 7.23 -5.83
N ASP A 92 -2.53 8.53 -5.84
CA ASP A 92 -3.40 9.13 -6.85
C ASP A 92 -2.87 8.94 -8.28
N HIS A 93 -1.55 9.09 -8.49
CA HIS A 93 -0.93 8.97 -9.81
C HIS A 93 -0.96 7.52 -10.35
N LEU A 94 -1.24 6.54 -9.50
CA LEU A 94 -1.35 5.14 -9.88
C LEU A 94 -2.78 4.75 -10.28
N ASN A 95 -3.77 5.58 -9.94
CA ASN A 95 -5.17 5.30 -10.19
C ASN A 95 -5.46 5.21 -11.70
N ASN A 96 -6.17 4.17 -12.14
CA ASN A 96 -6.45 3.84 -13.54
C ASN A 96 -5.20 3.63 -14.42
N ARG A 97 -4.00 3.48 -13.82
CA ARG A 97 -2.73 3.23 -14.53
C ARG A 97 -2.10 1.89 -14.13
N PHE A 98 -2.16 1.58 -12.85
CA PHE A 98 -1.65 0.34 -12.26
C PHE A 98 -2.69 -0.37 -11.38
N LEU A 99 -3.55 0.38 -10.70
CA LEU A 99 -4.60 -0.16 -9.84
C LEU A 99 -5.80 0.80 -9.79
N ASN A 100 -6.92 0.32 -9.25
CA ASN A 100 -8.04 1.18 -8.88
C ASN A 100 -7.82 1.71 -7.46
N VAL A 101 -7.96 3.02 -7.26
CA VAL A 101 -7.81 3.68 -5.95
C VAL A 101 -9.14 4.31 -5.55
N ALA A 102 -9.68 3.87 -4.41
CA ALA A 102 -10.82 4.48 -3.73
C ALA A 102 -10.29 5.35 -2.58
N ARG A 103 -10.07 6.64 -2.86
CA ARG A 103 -9.58 7.60 -1.87
C ARG A 103 -10.75 8.24 -1.10
N PHE A 104 -10.62 8.32 0.22
CA PHE A 104 -11.56 9.01 1.11
C PHE A 104 -10.84 10.11 1.88
N ASP A 105 -11.47 11.26 2.01
CA ASP A 105 -10.95 12.34 2.86
C ASP A 105 -11.48 12.17 4.29
N LEU A 106 -10.60 12.35 5.28
CA LEU A 106 -11.02 12.38 6.68
C LEU A 106 -11.58 13.78 6.98
N ILE A 107 -12.80 13.81 7.53
CA ILE A 107 -13.50 15.03 7.98
C ILE A 107 -12.88 15.51 9.30
#